data_AF-A0A1F5ET87-F1
#
_entry.id   AF-A0A1F5ET87-F1
#
_cell.length_a   1.000
_cell.length_b   1.000
_cell.length_c   1.000
_cell.angle_alpha   90.00
_cell.angle_beta   90.00
_cell.angle_gamma   90.00
#
_symmetry.space_group_name_H-M   'P 1'
#
loop_
_entity.id
_entity.type
_entity.pdbx_description
1 polymer ?
#
loop_
_entity_poly.entity_id
_entity_poly.type
_entity_poly.pdbx_seq_one_letter_code
_entity_poly.pdbx_strand_id
1 'polypeptide(L)'
;MHFEVPQFIDIEDKIVGPLTLKQFIFLAGAGGISFAIYVFFNNFILTVIFSAPFVVLGLSLAFYKPGGRPFMNTLESAFWYFTKSKLYIWKKEQNKPKKNEEAKPIDVVAQINVPKLSDSKLSDLSWSLDIKDKLEDEMNNN
;
A
#
# COMPACT_ATOMS: atom_id res chain seq x y z
N MET A 1 -4.38 9.63 40.82
CA MET A 1 -2.92 9.52 40.57
C MET A 1 -2.75 9.52 39.07
N HIS A 2 -2.11 10.54 38.49
CA HIS A 2 -1.74 10.55 37.07
C HIS A 2 -0.36 9.89 36.98
N PHE A 3 -0.24 8.82 36.19
CA PHE A 3 1.04 8.18 35.92
C PHE A 3 1.62 8.81 34.64
N GLU A 4 2.81 9.39 34.75
CA GLU A 4 3.55 9.83 33.58
C GLU A 4 4.05 8.59 32.85
N VAL A 5 3.65 8.45 31.58
CA VAL A 5 4.10 7.34 30.76
C VAL A 5 5.54 7.62 30.33
N PRO A 6 6.50 6.74 30.64
CA PRO A 6 7.88 6.91 30.21
C PRO A 6 7.94 6.96 28.67
N GLN A 7 8.59 7.98 28.12
CA GLN A 7 8.62 8.26 26.68
C GLN A 7 9.55 7.35 25.87
N PHE A 8 10.29 6.44 26.51
CA PHE A 8 11.31 5.61 25.86
C PHE A 8 10.94 4.11 25.76
N ILE A 9 9.67 3.75 25.89
CA ILE A 9 9.25 2.34 25.78
C ILE A 9 9.42 1.75 24.38
N ASP A 10 9.46 2.59 23.34
CA ASP A 10 9.50 2.16 21.94
C ASP A 10 10.91 2.00 21.37
N ILE A 11 11.94 2.43 22.12
CA ILE A 11 13.34 2.35 21.68
C ILE A 11 13.93 1.06 22.24
N GLU A 12 14.44 0.20 21.36
CA GLU A 12 15.17 -0.99 21.80
C GLU A 12 16.42 -0.63 22.60
N ASP A 13 16.63 -1.36 23.70
CA ASP A 13 17.84 -1.25 24.51
C ASP A 13 19.09 -1.61 23.70
N LYS A 14 20.08 -0.72 23.79
CA LYS A 14 21.40 -0.92 23.21
C LYS A 14 22.29 -1.61 24.24
N ILE A 15 22.35 -2.93 24.17
CA ILE A 15 23.06 -3.76 25.14
C ILE A 15 24.55 -3.87 24.80
N VAL A 16 24.91 -3.86 23.51
CA VAL A 16 26.29 -4.02 23.04
C VAL A 16 26.76 -2.72 22.39
N GLY A 17 27.23 -1.78 23.20
CA GLY A 17 27.70 -0.48 22.73
C GLY A 17 26.59 0.29 22.00
N PRO A 18 26.77 0.66 20.71
CA PRO A 18 25.74 1.36 19.94
C PRO A 18 24.66 0.43 19.35
N LEU A 19 24.80 -0.89 19.48
CA LEU A 19 23.96 -1.90 18.81
C LEU A 19 22.85 -2.41 19.73
N THR A 20 21.66 -2.61 19.15
CA THR A 20 20.59 -3.38 19.81
C THR A 20 20.93 -4.87 19.76
N LEU A 21 20.33 -5.66 20.66
CA LEU A 21 20.57 -7.10 20.71
C LEU A 21 20.24 -7.78 19.37
N LYS A 22 19.18 -7.35 18.68
CA LYS A 22 18.82 -7.89 17.36
C LYS A 22 19.90 -7.59 16.32
N GLN A 23 20.40 -6.35 16.27
CA GLN A 23 21.48 -5.96 15.36
C GLN A 23 22.75 -6.76 15.62
N PHE A 24 23.09 -6.98 16.88
CA PHE A 24 24.24 -7.81 17.26
C PHE A 24 24.07 -9.26 16.77
N ILE A 25 22.90 -9.87 16.94
CA ILE A 25 22.64 -11.23 16.46
C ILE A 25 22.80 -11.33 14.93
N PHE A 26 22.29 -10.36 14.17
CA PHE A 26 22.44 -10.37 12.71
C PHE A 26 23.90 -10.24 12.26
N LEU A 27 24.68 -9.37 12.92
CA LEU A 27 26.10 -9.20 12.62
C LEU A 27 26.91 -10.43 13.05
N ALA A 28 26.64 -10.99 14.23
CA ALA A 28 27.26 -12.22 14.71
C ALA A 28 26.91 -13.41 13.81
N GLY A 29 25.66 -13.50 13.35
CA GLY A 29 25.22 -14.51 12.39
C GLY A 29 25.93 -14.38 11.04
N ALA A 30 26.02 -13.17 10.48
CA ALA A 30 26.75 -12.93 9.23
C ALA A 30 28.25 -13.24 9.36
N GLY A 31 28.88 -12.82 10.47
CA GLY A 31 30.26 -13.16 10.79
C GLY A 31 30.49 -14.66 10.98
N GLY A 32 29.57 -15.33 11.68
CA GLY A 32 29.60 -16.78 11.89
C GLY A 32 29.46 -17.57 10.59
N ILE A 33 28.55 -17.16 9.70
CA ILE A 33 28.41 -17.74 8.36
C ILE A 33 29.68 -17.50 7.53
N SER A 34 30.21 -16.27 7.56
CA SER A 34 31.46 -15.96 6.86
C SER A 34 32.63 -16.82 7.36
N PHE A 35 32.70 -17.05 8.67
CA PHE A 35 33.72 -17.92 9.27
C PHE A 35 33.51 -19.39 8.90
N ALA A 36 32.27 -19.88 8.90
CA ALA A 36 31.96 -21.24 8.46
C ALA A 36 32.37 -21.47 6.99
N ILE A 37 32.10 -20.50 6.11
CA ILE A 37 32.53 -20.52 4.70
C ILE A 37 34.07 -20.51 4.62
N TYR A 38 34.74 -19.72 5.46
CA TYR A 38 36.21 -19.71 5.52
C TYR A 38 36.79 -21.08 5.86
N VAL A 39 36.26 -21.72 6.90
CA VAL A 39 36.69 -23.05 7.33
C VAL A 39 36.39 -24.11 6.25
N PHE A 40 35.27 -24.01 5.54
CA PHE A 40 34.88 -24.98 4.52
C PHE A 40 35.75 -24.91 3.26
N PHE A 41 36.01 -23.72 2.74
CA PHE A 41 36.78 -23.54 1.49
C PHE A 41 38.30 -23.46 1.72
N ASN A 42 38.75 -23.09 2.93
CA ASN A 42 40.14 -22.83 3.31
C ASN A 42 40.91 -21.94 2.30
N ASN A 43 40.18 -21.09 1.59
CA ASN A 43 40.69 -20.21 0.55
C ASN A 43 40.02 -18.84 0.68
N PHE A 44 40.83 -17.83 1.01
CA PHE A 44 40.37 -16.48 1.28
C PHE A 44 39.55 -15.85 0.14
N ILE A 45 39.94 -16.08 -1.12
CA ILE A 45 39.29 -15.45 -2.28
C ILE A 45 37.88 -16.02 -2.45
N LEU A 46 37.75 -17.35 -2.39
CA LEU A 46 36.45 -18.01 -2.48
C LEU A 46 35.56 -17.62 -1.30
N THR A 47 36.14 -17.55 -0.09
CA THR A 47 35.39 -17.09 1.08
C THR A 47 34.81 -15.71 0.88
N VAL A 48 35.58 -14.72 0.41
CA VAL A 48 35.08 -13.36 0.22
C VAL A 48 33.94 -13.33 -0.80
N ILE A 49 34.08 -14.05 -1.93
CA ILE A 49 33.05 -14.07 -2.98
C ILE A 49 31.75 -14.69 -2.46
N PHE A 50 31.82 -15.82 -1.77
CA PHE A 50 30.63 -16.52 -1.28
C PHE A 50 30.03 -15.89 -0.01
N SER A 51 30.84 -15.26 0.84
CA SER A 51 30.37 -14.60 2.06
C SER A 51 29.85 -13.18 1.82
N ALA A 52 30.34 -12.48 0.79
CA ALA A 52 29.91 -11.13 0.43
C ALA A 52 28.39 -10.91 0.46
N PRO A 53 27.54 -11.74 -0.20
CA PRO A 53 26.10 -11.54 -0.14
C PRO A 53 25.53 -11.67 1.27
N PHE A 54 26.07 -12.56 2.11
CA PHE A 54 25.63 -12.73 3.50
C PHE A 54 26.05 -11.56 4.39
N VAL A 55 27.24 -11.02 4.18
CA VAL A 55 27.73 -9.84 4.91
C VAL A 55 26.89 -8.61 4.55
N VAL A 56 26.64 -8.40 3.26
CA VAL A 56 25.77 -7.31 2.79
C VAL A 56 24.36 -7.45 3.36
N LEU A 57 23.81 -8.66 3.37
CA LEU A 57 22.51 -8.94 3.95
C LEU A 57 22.51 -8.68 5.47
N GLY A 58 23.50 -9.16 6.21
CA GLY A 58 23.63 -8.93 7.65
C GLY A 58 23.74 -7.45 8.02
N LEU A 59 24.54 -6.68 7.28
CA LEU A 59 24.65 -5.22 7.45
C LEU A 59 23.33 -4.51 7.14
N SER A 60 22.63 -4.94 6.09
CA SER A 60 21.31 -4.41 5.74
C SER A 60 20.29 -4.67 6.86
N LEU A 61 20.22 -5.90 7.41
CA LEU A 61 19.34 -6.18 8.55
C LEU A 61 19.70 -5.37 9.81
N ALA A 62 20.97 -5.10 10.05
CA ALA A 62 21.40 -4.36 11.22
C ALA A 62 21.13 -2.85 11.11
N PHE A 63 21.45 -2.23 9.97
CA PHE A 63 21.50 -0.76 9.86
C PHE A 63 20.50 -0.15 8.87
N TYR A 64 20.02 -0.92 7.89
CA TYR A 64 19.10 -0.38 6.90
C TYR A 64 17.69 -0.26 7.50
N LYS A 65 17.04 0.87 7.21
CA LYS A 65 15.71 1.20 7.73
C LYS A 65 14.84 1.85 6.64
N PRO A 66 14.29 1.07 5.70
CA PRO A 66 13.44 1.65 4.66
C PRO A 66 12.15 2.20 5.29
N GLY A 67 11.85 3.47 5.02
CA GLY A 67 10.64 4.13 5.52
C GLY A 67 10.58 4.27 7.04
N GLY A 68 11.73 4.31 7.72
CA GLY A 68 11.82 4.49 9.18
C GLY A 68 11.52 3.23 10.01
N ARG A 69 11.31 2.07 9.37
CA ARG A 69 11.07 0.79 10.06
C ARG A 69 12.31 -0.10 10.02
N PRO A 70 12.51 -1.00 11.02
CA PRO A 70 13.58 -1.99 10.97
C PRO A 70 13.46 -2.86 9.71
N PHE A 71 14.57 -3.09 9.00
CA PHE A 71 14.57 -3.90 7.77
C PHE A 71 14.04 -5.33 7.98
N MET A 72 14.15 -5.88 9.20
CA MET A 72 13.56 -7.16 9.57
C MET A 72 12.06 -7.24 9.24
N ASN A 73 11.29 -6.20 9.57
CA ASN A 73 9.84 -6.18 9.33
C ASN A 73 9.53 -6.09 7.82
N THR A 74 10.34 -5.34 7.09
CA THR A 74 10.24 -5.23 5.63
C THR A 74 10.56 -6.56 4.96
N LEU A 75 11.59 -7.26 5.43
CA LEU A 75 11.99 -8.57 4.91
C LEU A 75 10.93 -9.63 5.22
N GLU A 76 10.38 -9.64 6.43
CA GLU A 76 9.26 -10.52 6.79
C GLU A 76 8.04 -10.24 5.90
N SER A 77 7.67 -8.97 5.71
CA SER A 77 6.55 -8.59 4.84
C SER A 77 6.79 -9.00 3.38
N ALA A 78 8.03 -8.83 2.89
CA ALA A 78 8.42 -9.27 1.56
C ALA A 78 8.29 -10.79 1.42
N PHE A 79 8.80 -11.54 2.41
CA PHE A 79 8.69 -13.00 2.43
C PHE A 79 7.23 -13.46 2.39
N TRP A 80 6.38 -12.93 3.27
CA TRP A 80 4.95 -13.22 3.25
C TRP A 80 4.28 -12.83 1.94
N TYR A 81 4.66 -11.71 1.34
CA TYR A 81 4.12 -11.28 0.05
C TYR A 81 4.45 -12.24 -1.09
N PHE A 82 5.65 -12.83 -1.09
CA PHE A 82 6.06 -13.79 -2.11
C PHE A 82 5.46 -15.19 -1.89
N THR A 83 5.34 -15.64 -0.64
CA THR A 83 4.86 -16.99 -0.32
C THR A 83 3.33 -17.09 -0.27
N LYS A 84 2.63 -16.01 0.11
CA LYS A 84 1.17 -16.03 0.25
C LYS A 84 0.50 -16.00 -1.12
N SER A 85 -0.53 -16.82 -1.30
CA SER A 85 -1.37 -16.79 -2.49
C SER A 85 -2.06 -15.42 -2.62
N LYS A 86 -1.97 -14.83 -3.82
CA LYS A 86 -2.60 -13.53 -4.10
C LYS A 86 -4.06 -13.77 -4.46
N LEU A 87 -4.93 -13.72 -3.46
CA LEU A 87 -6.37 -13.76 -3.65
C LEU A 87 -6.86 -12.36 -4.06
N TYR A 88 -7.00 -12.12 -5.35
CA TYR A 88 -7.59 -10.90 -5.88
C TYR A 88 -9.12 -11.03 -5.85
N ILE A 89 -9.76 -10.59 -4.77
CA ILE A 89 -11.22 -10.49 -4.73
C ILE A 89 -11.62 -9.15 -5.34
N TRP A 90 -12.32 -9.18 -6.47
CA TRP A 90 -13.06 -8.02 -6.94
C TRP A 90 -14.31 -7.84 -6.07
N LYS A 91 -14.26 -6.88 -5.15
CA LYS A 91 -15.44 -6.46 -4.39
C LYS A 91 -16.08 -5.30 -5.15
N LYS A 92 -17.09 -5.60 -5.97
CA LYS A 92 -17.96 -4.57 -6.55
C LYS A 92 -18.66 -3.88 -5.39
N GLU A 93 -18.13 -2.72 -4.97
CA GLU A 93 -18.85 -1.85 -4.05
C GLU A 93 -20.16 -1.48 -4.73
N GLN A 94 -21.25 -2.08 -4.25
CA GLN A 94 -22.55 -1.50 -4.52
C GLN A 94 -22.50 -0.15 -3.84
N ASN A 95 -22.44 0.91 -4.66
CA ASN A 95 -22.60 2.28 -4.23
C ASN A 95 -24.03 2.40 -3.67
N LYS A 96 -24.24 1.86 -2.48
CA LYS A 96 -25.39 2.18 -1.67
C LYS A 96 -25.25 3.67 -1.44
N PRO A 97 -26.21 4.50 -1.87
CA PRO A 97 -26.16 5.91 -1.54
C PRO A 97 -25.97 5.97 -0.03
N LYS A 98 -24.84 6.53 0.41
CA LYS A 98 -24.63 6.85 1.81
C LYS A 98 -25.85 7.68 2.19
N LYS A 99 -26.78 7.10 2.94
CA LYS A 99 -27.77 7.89 3.65
C LYS A 99 -26.93 8.75 4.57
N ASN A 100 -26.71 9.99 4.15
CA ASN A 100 -25.90 10.96 4.85
C ASN A 100 -26.34 10.93 6.32
N GLU A 101 -25.46 10.40 7.16
CA GLU A 101 -25.43 10.74 8.57
C GLU A 101 -25.10 12.23 8.59
N GLU A 102 -26.16 13.03 8.74
CA GLU A 102 -26.19 14.37 9.34
C GLU A 102 -24.86 15.14 9.31
N ALA A 103 -24.38 15.44 8.12
CA ALA A 103 -23.41 16.52 7.93
C ALA A 103 -24.20 17.83 8.02
N LYS A 104 -23.95 18.56 9.12
CA LYS A 104 -24.37 19.94 9.34
C LYS A 104 -24.19 20.76 8.04
N PRO A 105 -25.16 21.59 7.63
CA PRO A 105 -25.09 22.29 6.36
C PRO A 105 -23.88 23.24 6.34
N ILE A 106 -23.01 23.05 5.36
CA ILE A 106 -21.98 24.00 4.96
C ILE A 106 -22.56 24.76 3.77
N ASP A 107 -22.88 26.03 3.98
CA ASP A 107 -23.61 26.96 3.09
C ASP A 107 -22.85 27.35 1.80
N VAL A 108 -22.35 26.40 1.01
CA VAL A 108 -21.49 26.72 -0.15
C VAL A 108 -21.99 26.16 -1.49
N VAL A 109 -23.20 25.58 -1.54
CA VAL A 109 -23.75 24.97 -2.78
C VAL A 109 -24.86 25.78 -3.47
N ALA A 110 -25.10 27.02 -3.05
CA ALA A 110 -26.19 27.85 -3.59
C ALA A 110 -25.96 28.43 -5.00
N GLN A 111 -24.87 28.08 -5.71
CA GLN A 111 -24.55 28.68 -7.02
C GLN A 111 -24.17 27.70 -8.14
N ILE A 112 -24.65 26.45 -8.10
CA ILE A 112 -24.70 25.64 -9.32
C ILE A 112 -26.16 25.59 -9.78
N ASN A 113 -26.59 26.66 -10.43
CA ASN A 113 -27.87 26.72 -11.14
C ASN A 113 -27.76 25.88 -12.42
N VAL A 114 -27.79 24.55 -12.27
CA VAL A 114 -28.06 23.66 -13.39
C VAL A 114 -29.53 23.91 -13.78
N PRO A 115 -29.83 24.29 -15.03
CA PRO A 115 -31.21 24.40 -15.46
C PRO A 115 -31.86 23.02 -15.34
N LYS A 116 -32.74 22.87 -14.36
CA LYS A 116 -33.52 21.65 -14.16
C LYS A 116 -34.53 21.59 -15.30
N LEU A 117 -34.22 20.84 -16.35
CA LEU A 117 -35.18 20.54 -17.41
C LEU A 117 -36.37 19.86 -16.73
N SER A 118 -37.58 20.42 -16.89
CA SER A 118 -38.78 19.80 -16.35
C SER A 118 -39.00 18.48 -17.07
N ASP A 119 -39.49 17.45 -16.35
CA ASP A 119 -39.77 16.14 -16.94
C ASP A 119 -40.67 16.24 -18.17
N SER A 120 -41.57 17.24 -18.19
CA SER A 120 -42.41 17.56 -19.35
C SER A 120 -41.63 17.99 -20.60
N LYS A 121 -40.54 18.75 -20.46
CA LYS A 121 -39.73 19.17 -21.62
C LYS A 121 -38.92 18.02 -22.21
N LEU A 122 -38.54 17.05 -21.38
CA LEU A 122 -37.85 15.84 -21.84
C LEU A 122 -38.82 14.93 -22.62
N SER A 123 -40.06 14.78 -22.14
CA SER A 123 -41.08 14.01 -22.86
C SER A 123 -41.44 14.66 -24.21
N ASP A 124 -41.64 15.99 -24.23
CA ASP A 124 -41.97 16.71 -25.46
C ASP A 124 -40.86 16.60 -26.51
N LEU A 125 -39.59 16.65 -26.08
CA LEU A 125 -38.44 16.48 -26.97
C LEU A 125 -38.36 15.06 -27.53
N SER A 126 -38.55 14.04 -26.71
CA SER A 126 -38.55 12.64 -27.18
C SER A 126 -39.66 12.38 -28.20
N TRP A 127 -40.84 12.97 -27.99
CA TRP A 127 -41.97 12.84 -28.90
C TRP A 127 -41.71 13.54 -30.22
N SER A 128 -41.12 14.74 -30.18
CA SER A 128 -40.77 15.50 -31.40
C SER A 128 -39.72 14.80 -32.27
N LEU A 129 -38.78 14.09 -31.64
CA LEU A 129 -37.76 13.30 -32.34
C LEU A 129 -38.39 12.07 -33.03
N ASP A 130 -39.22 11.32 -32.31
CA ASP A 130 -39.88 10.11 -32.82
C ASP A 130 -40.81 10.40 -34.00
N ILE A 131 -41.51 11.55 -33.97
CA ILE A 131 -42.37 11.97 -35.08
C ILE A 131 -41.55 12.43 -36.28
N LYS A 132 -40.43 13.11 -36.07
CA LYS A 132 -39.57 13.55 -37.18
C LYS A 132 -39.02 12.35 -37.94
N ASP A 133 -38.59 11.32 -37.23
CA ASP A 133 -38.10 10.08 -37.86
C ASP A 133 -39.22 9.40 -38.67
N LYS A 134 -40.45 9.34 -38.13
CA LYS A 134 -41.60 8.78 -38.83
C LYS A 134 -42.01 9.56 -40.08
N LEU A 135 -41.92 10.89 -40.04
CA LEU A 135 -42.22 11.75 -41.20
C LEU A 135 -41.12 11.64 -42.28
N GLU A 136 -39.86 11.51 -41.88
CA GLU A 136 -38.76 11.25 -42.82
C GLU A 136 -38.90 9.88 -43.51
N ASP A 137 -39.33 8.86 -42.77
CA ASP A 137 -39.62 7.53 -43.34
C ASP A 137 -40.81 7.54 -44.31
N GLU A 138 -41.88 8.28 -44.02
CA GLU A 138 -43.03 8.41 -44.95
C GLU A 138 -42.69 9.25 -46.20
N MET A 139 -41.79 10.22 -46.10
CA MET A 139 -41.33 11.03 -47.25
C MET A 139 -40.31 10.31 -48.13
N ASN A 140 -39.61 9.29 -47.63
CA ASN A 140 -38.60 8.55 -48.37
C ASN A 140 -39.12 7.22 -48.98
N ASN A 141 -40.39 6.88 -48.74
CA ASN A 141 -41.04 5.64 -49.19
C ASN A 141 -42.16 5.89 -50.23
N ASN A 142 -42.11 7.05 -50.89
CA ASN A 142 -42.93 7.46 -52.05
C ASN A 142 -42.04 8.08 -53.12
#